data_AF-A0AA97G3L7-F1
#
_entry.id   AF-A0AA97G3L7-F1
#
_cell.length_a   1.000
_cell.length_b   1.000
_cell.length_c   1.000
_cell.angle_alpha   90.00
_cell.angle_beta   90.00
_cell.angle_gamma   90.00
#
_symmetry.space_group_name_H-M   'P 1'
#
loop_
_entity.id
_entity.type
_entity.pdbx_description
1 polymer ?
#
loop_
_entity_poly.entity_id
_entity_poly.type
_entity_poly.pdbx_seq_one_letter_code
_entity_poly.pdbx_strand_id
1 'polypeptide(L)'
;MAYGNGMFNDREDAVESQGRLKVMMASQLPGYRVSYRLSYNYNENPVDQILEVARQKLLQDYSNILLWLAGVESAPNWFREGLELIVVSYDAFSYVFDSDLRRHISQYTQDISQCRKVLLVAHSQGNFYGNESWRSVYQTFTAGIAWDELKLMGMVSVATPASQVGYPLSYPVDQQSVTRYLTLSDDLVINFLRSAAFGPLPANVTNSTVSDDWKNHSFGMSYVLGDPSGQMLREQIRSVAYSLETLPFDRQPVDSTALASAGYDPTARILEIQFVGSDSLYRYYDVPESVYQDLLSAESVGRYYNLAIRGQYPSRRLN
;
A
#
# COMPACT_ATOMS: atom_id res chain seq x y z
N MET A 1 7.54 -4.91 4.10
CA MET A 1 7.42 -3.78 3.16
C MET A 1 7.76 -4.29 1.77
N ALA A 2 6.87 -4.09 0.81
CA ALA A 2 7.07 -4.46 -0.57
C ALA A 2 7.27 -3.19 -1.41
N TYR A 3 8.14 -3.25 -2.42
CA TYR A 3 8.31 -2.18 -3.40
C TYR A 3 7.85 -2.65 -4.78
N GLY A 4 6.89 -1.95 -5.38
CA GLY A 4 6.43 -2.18 -6.75
C GLY A 4 7.02 -1.14 -7.70
N ASN A 5 7.73 -1.59 -8.74
CA ASN A 5 8.42 -0.73 -9.70
C ASN A 5 7.48 -0.10 -10.74
N GLY A 6 7.94 1.01 -11.32
CA GLY A 6 7.41 1.59 -12.55
C GLY A 6 7.95 0.94 -13.82
N MET A 7 7.42 1.38 -14.96
CA MET A 7 7.87 0.96 -16.30
C MET A 7 9.33 1.35 -16.58
N PHE A 8 9.92 0.72 -17.60
CA PHE A 8 11.28 1.01 -18.10
C PHE A 8 12.41 0.88 -17.06
N ASN A 9 12.14 0.24 -15.93
CA ASN A 9 13.15 -0.18 -14.99
C ASN A 9 13.46 -1.65 -15.27
N ASP A 10 14.73 -1.95 -15.48
CA ASP A 10 15.15 -3.34 -15.41
C ASP A 10 15.09 -3.83 -13.96
N ARG A 11 15.42 -5.11 -13.75
CA ARG A 11 15.38 -5.68 -12.40
C ARG A 11 16.44 -5.05 -11.49
N GLU A 12 17.56 -4.58 -12.02
CA GLU A 12 18.62 -3.93 -11.25
C GLU A 12 18.18 -2.54 -10.77
N ASP A 13 17.59 -1.73 -11.65
CA ASP A 13 16.98 -0.43 -11.33
C ASP A 13 15.92 -0.55 -10.22
N ALA A 14 15.07 -1.59 -10.32
CA ALA A 14 14.03 -1.87 -9.35
C ALA A 14 14.61 -2.29 -7.98
N VAL A 15 15.71 -3.06 -7.98
CA VAL A 15 16.47 -3.41 -6.76
C VAL A 15 17.12 -2.17 -6.16
N GLU A 16 17.69 -1.28 -6.97
CA GLU A 16 18.28 -0.03 -6.49
C GLU A 16 17.23 0.85 -5.81
N SER A 17 16.06 1.02 -6.44
CA SER A 17 14.94 1.77 -5.88
C SER A 17 14.45 1.19 -4.55
N GLN A 18 14.32 -0.15 -4.46
CA GLN A 18 14.04 -0.83 -3.19
C GLN A 18 15.16 -0.60 -2.16
N GLY A 19 16.42 -0.63 -2.58
CA GLY A 19 17.58 -0.35 -1.73
C GLY A 19 17.54 1.05 -1.14
N ARG A 20 17.18 2.05 -1.96
CA ARG A 20 16.98 3.44 -1.52
C ARG A 20 15.82 3.56 -0.54
N LEU A 21 14.69 2.89 -0.79
CA LEU A 21 13.58 2.79 0.17
C LEU A 21 14.02 2.18 1.50
N LYS A 22 14.83 1.12 1.46
CA LYS A 22 15.38 0.46 2.66
C LYS A 22 16.28 1.41 3.46
N VAL A 23 17.18 2.13 2.80
CA VAL A 23 18.05 3.12 3.45
C VAL A 23 17.22 4.26 4.05
N MET A 24 16.26 4.79 3.28
CA MET A 24 15.39 5.87 3.72
C MET A 24 14.55 5.50 4.96
N MET A 25 14.11 4.25 5.06
CA MET A 25 13.30 3.74 6.17
C MET A 25 14.13 3.11 7.30
N ALA A 26 15.46 3.11 7.20
CA ALA A 26 16.33 2.58 8.24
C ALA A 26 16.08 3.31 9.57
N SER A 27 15.82 2.54 10.62
CA SER A 27 15.49 3.04 11.97
C SER A 27 14.26 3.96 12.08
N GLN A 28 13.44 4.08 11.03
CA GLN A 28 12.24 4.93 11.03
C GLN A 28 11.01 4.24 11.64
N LEU A 29 11.12 2.94 11.91
CA LEU A 29 10.05 2.09 12.45
C LEU A 29 10.53 1.36 13.71
N PRO A 30 10.85 2.07 14.81
CA PRO A 30 11.19 1.43 16.07
C PRO A 30 10.05 0.51 16.53
N GLY A 31 10.40 -0.66 17.05
CA GLY A 31 9.46 -1.73 17.42
C GLY A 31 9.17 -2.73 16.29
N TYR A 32 9.49 -2.42 15.03
CA TYR A 32 9.27 -3.33 13.91
C TYR A 32 10.55 -3.98 13.38
N ARG A 33 10.47 -5.28 13.08
CA ARG A 33 11.44 -5.98 12.22
C ARG A 33 10.97 -5.92 10.77
N VAL A 34 11.56 -5.05 9.97
CA VAL A 34 11.12 -4.81 8.59
C VAL A 34 11.83 -5.74 7.62
N SER A 35 11.07 -6.59 6.94
CA SER A 35 11.53 -7.34 5.75
C SER A 35 11.18 -6.56 4.48
N TYR A 36 12.13 -6.45 3.55
CA TYR A 36 11.94 -5.76 2.27
C TYR A 36 11.80 -6.78 1.15
N ARG A 37 10.76 -6.63 0.33
CA ARG A 37 10.47 -7.50 -0.83
C ARG A 37 10.36 -6.67 -2.10
N LEU A 38 10.75 -7.27 -3.22
CA LEU A 38 10.62 -6.65 -4.53
C LEU A 38 9.43 -7.28 -5.24
N SER A 39 8.43 -6.46 -5.50
CA SER A 39 7.23 -6.79 -6.25
C SER A 39 7.45 -6.35 -7.69
N TYR A 40 8.38 -7.03 -8.36
CA TYR A 40 8.78 -6.69 -9.72
C TYR A 40 7.70 -7.06 -10.73
N ASN A 41 7.31 -6.09 -11.55
CA ASN A 41 6.45 -6.25 -12.72
C ASN A 41 7.33 -6.18 -13.97
N TYR A 42 7.32 -7.24 -14.78
CA TYR A 42 7.96 -7.22 -16.09
C TYR A 42 7.18 -6.28 -17.02
N ASN A 43 7.90 -5.52 -17.84
CA ASN A 43 7.26 -4.79 -18.94
C ASN A 43 6.79 -5.81 -19.97
N GLU A 44 5.55 -6.28 -19.86
CA GLU A 44 4.90 -7.02 -20.94
C GLU A 44 4.56 -6.04 -22.07
N ASN A 45 4.59 -6.51 -23.31
CA ASN A 45 4.56 -5.66 -24.50
C ASN A 45 3.20 -5.81 -25.24
N PRO A 46 2.10 -5.17 -24.77
CA PRO A 46 0.78 -5.25 -25.44
C PRO A 46 0.60 -4.15 -26.51
N VAL A 47 1.69 -3.72 -27.16
CA VAL A 47 1.78 -2.35 -27.70
C VAL A 47 1.14 -2.19 -29.09
N ASP A 48 1.01 -3.22 -29.91
CA ASP A 48 0.69 -3.00 -31.33
C ASP A 48 -0.80 -2.75 -31.64
N GLN A 49 -1.74 -3.18 -30.80
CA GLN A 49 -3.20 -2.97 -31.04
C GLN A 49 -3.80 -1.83 -30.18
N ILE A 50 -3.15 -1.43 -29.08
CA ILE A 50 -3.74 -0.51 -28.07
C ILE A 50 -3.23 0.93 -28.23
N LEU A 51 -2.08 1.14 -28.88
CA LEU A 51 -1.55 2.47 -29.24
C LEU A 51 -2.54 3.31 -30.06
N GLU A 52 -3.40 2.66 -30.86
CA GLU A 52 -4.39 3.34 -31.67
C GLU A 52 -5.47 4.05 -30.83
N VAL A 53 -5.82 3.48 -29.66
CA VAL A 53 -6.77 4.08 -28.70
C VAL A 53 -6.15 5.28 -27.98
N ALA A 54 -4.86 5.19 -27.61
CA ALA A 54 -4.13 6.29 -27.01
C ALA A 54 -4.00 7.47 -27.99
N ARG A 55 -3.72 7.19 -29.27
CA ARG A 55 -3.69 8.20 -30.33
C ARG A 55 -5.01 8.97 -30.44
N GLN A 56 -6.15 8.29 -30.44
CA GLN A 56 -7.46 8.95 -30.59
C GLN A 56 -7.77 9.96 -29.47
N LYS A 57 -7.33 9.69 -28.23
CA LYS A 57 -7.60 10.56 -27.06
C LYS A 57 -6.69 11.78 -26.94
N LEU A 58 -5.50 11.74 -27.53
CA LEU A 58 -4.49 12.80 -27.42
C LEU A 58 -4.63 13.93 -28.45
N LEU A 59 -5.55 13.79 -29.42
CA LEU A 59 -5.69 14.69 -30.58
C LEU A 59 -6.28 16.08 -30.27
N GLN A 60 -6.35 16.52 -29.02
CA GLN A 60 -7.11 17.74 -28.68
C GLN A 60 -6.28 18.99 -28.36
N ASP A 61 -4.96 18.95 -28.08
CA ASP A 61 -4.28 20.22 -27.67
C ASP A 61 -2.74 20.36 -27.78
N TYR A 62 -2.01 19.64 -28.64
CA TYR A 62 -0.53 19.78 -28.67
C TYR A 62 0.12 19.56 -30.06
N SER A 63 0.87 20.56 -30.55
CA SER A 63 1.58 20.50 -31.84
C SER A 63 2.74 19.49 -31.87
N ASN A 64 3.53 19.40 -30.80
CA ASN A 64 4.70 18.52 -30.74
C ASN A 64 4.32 17.05 -30.52
N ILE A 65 3.23 16.80 -29.80
CA ILE A 65 2.70 15.44 -29.56
C ILE A 65 2.29 14.78 -30.88
N LEU A 66 1.67 15.54 -31.79
CA LEU A 66 1.30 15.05 -33.11
C LEU A 66 2.52 14.62 -33.92
N LEU A 67 3.61 15.40 -33.89
CA LEU A 67 4.86 15.07 -34.58
C LEU A 67 5.48 13.79 -34.04
N TRP A 68 5.48 13.61 -32.71
CA TRP A 68 5.96 12.40 -32.05
C TRP A 68 5.10 11.17 -32.38
N LEU A 69 3.77 11.30 -32.35
CA LEU A 69 2.83 10.22 -32.66
C LEU A 69 2.84 9.79 -34.13
N ALA A 70 3.09 10.74 -35.03
CA ALA A 70 3.24 10.51 -36.47
C ALA A 70 4.62 9.93 -36.85
N GLY A 71 5.53 9.78 -35.87
CA GLY A 71 6.90 9.31 -36.11
C GLY A 71 7.75 10.30 -36.92
N VAL A 72 7.31 11.56 -37.04
CA VAL A 72 8.04 12.63 -37.73
C VAL A 72 9.23 13.09 -36.88
N GLU A 73 9.08 13.04 -35.57
CA GLU A 73 10.15 13.29 -34.60
C GLU A 73 10.27 12.12 -33.61
N SER A 74 11.48 11.86 -33.13
CA SER A 74 11.69 10.87 -32.09
C SER A 74 11.09 11.37 -30.77
N ALA A 75 10.04 10.71 -30.30
CA ALA A 75 9.42 11.05 -29.04
C ALA A 75 10.40 10.88 -27.86
N PRO A 76 10.46 11.84 -26.90
CA PRO A 76 11.24 11.70 -25.68
C PRO A 76 10.83 10.47 -24.85
N ASN A 77 11.75 9.93 -24.04
CA ASN A 77 11.48 8.72 -23.23
C ASN A 77 10.30 8.88 -22.26
N TRP A 78 10.20 10.02 -21.55
CA TRP A 78 9.07 10.28 -20.64
C TRP A 78 7.71 10.26 -21.36
N PHE A 79 7.67 10.63 -22.65
CA PHE A 79 6.43 10.63 -23.42
C PHE A 79 6.03 9.21 -23.81
N ARG A 80 7.02 8.36 -24.17
CA ARG A 80 6.79 6.93 -24.38
C ARG A 80 6.31 6.25 -23.10
N GLU A 81 6.94 6.57 -21.96
CA GLU A 81 6.50 6.17 -20.62
C GLU A 81 5.03 6.54 -20.37
N GLY A 82 4.64 7.78 -20.66
CA GLY A 82 3.25 8.22 -20.55
C GLY A 82 2.29 7.46 -21.45
N LEU A 83 2.64 7.19 -22.71
CA LEU A 83 1.80 6.41 -23.63
C LEU A 83 1.61 4.97 -23.18
N GLU A 84 2.66 4.34 -22.68
CA GLU A 84 2.55 2.97 -22.18
C GLU A 84 1.70 2.88 -20.91
N LEU A 85 1.76 3.88 -20.03
CA LEU A 85 0.86 3.98 -18.89
C LEU A 85 -0.62 4.10 -19.31
N ILE A 86 -0.91 4.80 -20.40
CA ILE A 86 -2.25 4.84 -20.99
C ILE A 86 -2.68 3.43 -21.41
N VAL A 87 -1.83 2.72 -22.15
CA VAL A 87 -2.11 1.35 -22.60
C VAL A 87 -2.41 0.43 -21.41
N VAL A 88 -1.58 0.48 -20.38
CA VAL A 88 -1.71 -0.36 -19.18
C VAL A 88 -2.95 0.00 -18.37
N SER A 89 -3.30 1.28 -18.29
CA SER A 89 -4.51 1.70 -17.58
C SER A 89 -5.78 1.09 -18.19
N TYR A 90 -5.83 0.95 -19.52
CA TYR A 90 -6.96 0.33 -20.23
C TYR A 90 -7.02 -1.19 -20.01
N ASP A 91 -5.86 -1.85 -20.00
CA ASP A 91 -5.79 -3.30 -19.82
C ASP A 91 -6.05 -3.72 -18.36
N ALA A 92 -5.66 -2.88 -17.39
CA ALA A 92 -5.99 -3.06 -15.97
C ALA A 92 -7.52 -3.12 -15.72
N PHE A 93 -8.34 -2.43 -16.53
CA PHE A 93 -9.81 -2.55 -16.49
C PHE A 93 -10.34 -3.84 -17.17
N SER A 94 -9.55 -4.53 -18.00
CA SER A 94 -9.94 -5.75 -18.74
C SER A 94 -9.45 -7.07 -18.10
N TYR A 95 -8.42 -7.02 -17.24
CA TYR A 95 -7.91 -8.10 -16.37
C TYR A 95 -7.68 -9.48 -17.00
N VAL A 96 -6.42 -9.82 -17.32
CA VAL A 96 -6.02 -11.19 -17.67
C VAL A 96 -4.63 -11.52 -17.12
N PHE A 97 -4.59 -12.21 -15.96
CA PHE A 97 -3.60 -13.24 -15.61
C PHE A 97 -2.09 -12.96 -15.71
N ASP A 98 -1.64 -11.72 -15.55
CA ASP A 98 -0.22 -11.45 -15.37
C ASP A 98 0.34 -12.33 -14.21
N SER A 99 1.42 -13.04 -14.52
CA SER A 99 2.04 -13.99 -13.59
C SER A 99 2.68 -13.28 -12.38
N ASP A 100 3.05 -12.01 -12.54
CA ASP A 100 3.59 -11.16 -11.48
C ASP A 100 2.50 -10.75 -10.51
N LEU A 101 1.32 -10.32 -10.99
CA LEU A 101 0.21 -9.96 -10.12
C LEU A 101 -0.20 -11.13 -9.22
N ARG A 102 -0.32 -12.34 -9.78
CA ARG A 102 -0.62 -13.55 -9.00
C ARG A 102 0.46 -13.86 -7.97
N ARG A 103 1.72 -13.69 -8.33
CA ARG A 103 2.87 -13.87 -7.44
C ARG A 103 2.85 -12.85 -6.30
N HIS A 104 2.52 -11.59 -6.56
CA HIS A 104 2.40 -10.54 -5.55
C HIS A 104 1.28 -10.86 -4.55
N ILE A 105 0.08 -11.21 -5.05
CA ILE A 105 -1.07 -11.58 -4.21
C ILE A 105 -0.72 -12.78 -3.32
N SER A 106 -0.09 -13.82 -3.88
CA SER A 106 0.32 -14.99 -3.11
C SER A 106 1.34 -14.64 -2.03
N GLN A 107 2.29 -13.74 -2.31
CA GLN A 107 3.28 -13.31 -1.32
C GLN A 107 2.66 -12.50 -0.18
N TYR A 108 1.77 -11.56 -0.51
CA TYR A 108 1.11 -10.71 0.49
C TYR A 108 0.18 -11.51 1.39
N THR A 109 -0.64 -12.38 0.80
CA THR A 109 -1.52 -13.27 1.57
C THR A 109 -0.73 -14.24 2.46
N GLN A 110 0.41 -14.77 1.99
CA GLN A 110 1.30 -15.59 2.81
C GLN A 110 1.90 -14.80 3.98
N ASP A 111 2.42 -13.60 3.76
CA ASP A 111 2.96 -12.76 4.84
C ASP A 111 1.86 -12.42 5.87
N ILE A 112 0.65 -12.06 5.42
CA ILE A 112 -0.50 -11.79 6.31
C ILE A 112 -0.87 -13.03 7.12
N SER A 113 -0.91 -14.21 6.50
CA SER A 113 -1.18 -15.48 7.21
C SER A 113 -0.15 -15.82 8.28
N GLN A 114 1.05 -15.27 8.18
CA GLN A 114 2.14 -15.40 9.17
C GLN A 114 2.13 -14.25 10.18
N CYS A 115 0.98 -13.60 10.38
CA CYS A 115 0.80 -12.48 11.29
C CYS A 115 1.69 -11.26 10.96
N ARG A 116 2.08 -11.08 9.69
CA ARG A 116 2.88 -9.91 9.27
C ARG A 116 1.99 -8.84 8.68
N LYS A 117 2.31 -7.58 9.00
CA LYS A 117 1.72 -6.41 8.36
C LYS A 117 2.35 -6.22 6.97
N VAL A 118 1.53 -5.99 5.94
CA VAL A 118 2.01 -5.74 4.57
C VAL A 118 1.84 -4.27 4.25
N LEU A 119 2.95 -3.58 3.96
CA LEU A 119 2.94 -2.21 3.42
C LEU A 119 3.58 -2.24 2.04
N LEU A 120 2.81 -1.87 1.02
CA LEU A 120 3.26 -1.71 -0.35
C LEU A 120 3.62 -0.25 -0.63
N VAL A 121 4.83 -0.01 -1.12
CA VAL A 121 5.23 1.26 -1.72
C VAL A 121 5.28 1.04 -3.23
N ALA A 122 4.35 1.63 -3.96
CA ALA A 122 4.22 1.44 -5.40
C ALA A 122 4.60 2.72 -6.14
N HIS A 123 5.36 2.59 -7.23
CA HIS A 123 5.80 3.72 -8.05
C HIS A 123 5.26 3.60 -9.48
N SER A 124 4.79 4.72 -10.06
CA SER A 124 4.37 4.80 -11.46
C SER A 124 3.39 3.68 -11.82
N GLN A 125 3.64 2.89 -12.86
CA GLN A 125 2.81 1.74 -13.26
C GLN A 125 2.55 0.73 -12.14
N GLY A 126 3.50 0.54 -11.22
CA GLY A 126 3.34 -0.37 -10.09
C GLY A 126 2.12 -0.07 -9.23
N ASN A 127 1.56 1.13 -9.32
CA ASN A 127 0.31 1.50 -8.65
C ASN A 127 -0.92 0.76 -9.19
N PHE A 128 -0.95 0.40 -10.49
CA PHE A 128 -2.03 -0.44 -11.04
C PHE A 128 -2.00 -1.83 -10.41
N TYR A 129 -0.84 -2.50 -10.45
CA TYR A 129 -0.62 -3.77 -9.76
C TYR A 129 -0.88 -3.69 -8.25
N GLY A 130 -0.49 -2.57 -7.63
CA GLY A 130 -0.73 -2.31 -6.22
C GLY A 130 -2.21 -2.23 -5.86
N ASN A 131 -2.98 -1.47 -6.63
CA ASN A 131 -4.43 -1.38 -6.45
C ASN A 131 -5.10 -2.76 -6.67
N GLU A 132 -4.65 -3.51 -7.65
CA GLU A 132 -5.20 -4.83 -7.93
C GLU A 132 -4.87 -5.90 -6.89
N SER A 133 -3.63 -5.89 -6.42
CA SER A 133 -3.23 -6.75 -5.30
C SER A 133 -3.95 -6.36 -4.01
N TRP A 134 -4.15 -5.07 -3.73
CA TRP A 134 -4.97 -4.59 -2.62
C TRP A 134 -6.38 -5.17 -2.68
N ARG A 135 -7.06 -4.99 -3.83
CA ARG A 135 -8.43 -5.48 -4.04
C ARG A 135 -8.52 -6.98 -3.80
N SER A 136 -7.59 -7.74 -4.39
CA SER A 136 -7.58 -9.20 -4.32
C SER A 136 -7.29 -9.72 -2.92
N VAL A 137 -6.36 -9.07 -2.20
CA VAL A 137 -6.04 -9.39 -0.81
C VAL A 137 -7.28 -9.20 0.07
N TYR A 138 -7.97 -8.07 -0.05
CA TYR A 138 -9.17 -7.78 0.75
C TYR A 138 -10.43 -8.57 0.35
N GLN A 139 -10.45 -9.16 -0.84
CA GLN A 139 -11.49 -10.11 -1.28
C GLN A 139 -11.20 -11.55 -0.85
N THR A 140 -10.03 -11.83 -0.26
CA THR A 140 -9.72 -13.13 0.32
C THR A 140 -10.48 -13.30 1.64
N PHE A 141 -10.86 -14.52 2.01
CA PHE A 141 -11.54 -14.83 3.29
C PHE A 141 -10.60 -15.59 4.24
N THR A 142 -10.64 -15.30 5.54
CA THR A 142 -10.01 -16.14 6.58
C THR A 142 -10.94 -16.37 7.75
N ALA A 143 -11.13 -17.64 8.13
CA ALA A 143 -11.68 -18.03 9.43
C ALA A 143 -13.01 -17.35 9.81
N GLY A 144 -13.88 -17.05 8.85
CA GLY A 144 -15.19 -16.42 9.10
C GLY A 144 -15.16 -14.91 9.37
N ILE A 145 -14.01 -14.26 9.31
CA ILE A 145 -13.85 -12.79 9.41
C ILE A 145 -13.59 -12.24 8.01
N ALA A 146 -14.36 -11.22 7.61
CA ALA A 146 -14.13 -10.55 6.32
C ALA A 146 -12.85 -9.70 6.41
N TRP A 147 -11.96 -9.77 5.40
CA TRP A 147 -10.64 -9.11 5.47
C TRP A 147 -10.75 -7.58 5.48
N ASP A 148 -11.82 -7.06 4.88
CA ASP A 148 -12.15 -5.63 4.84
C ASP A 148 -12.53 -5.04 6.20
N GLU A 149 -12.70 -5.89 7.21
CA GLU A 149 -12.86 -5.46 8.60
C GLU A 149 -11.54 -4.99 9.24
N LEU A 150 -10.39 -5.27 8.65
CA LEU A 150 -9.09 -5.12 9.31
C LEU A 150 -8.06 -4.39 8.46
N LYS A 151 -7.16 -3.66 9.10
CA LYS A 151 -6.10 -2.88 8.43
C LYS A 151 -4.87 -3.74 8.09
N LEU A 152 -5.06 -4.80 7.30
CA LEU A 152 -4.03 -5.83 7.03
C LEU A 152 -2.94 -5.41 6.06
N MET A 153 -3.34 -4.59 5.09
CA MET A 153 -2.46 -4.10 4.04
C MET A 153 -2.54 -2.58 3.98
N GLY A 154 -1.38 -1.95 3.78
CA GLY A 154 -1.21 -0.51 3.60
C GLY A 154 -0.58 -0.22 2.25
N MET A 155 -0.89 0.93 1.65
CA MET A 155 -0.36 1.32 0.34
C MET A 155 0.09 2.77 0.34
N VAL A 156 1.33 3.01 -0.07
CA VAL A 156 1.87 4.33 -0.35
C VAL A 156 2.20 4.42 -1.83
N SER A 157 1.44 5.24 -2.53
CA SER A 157 1.55 5.44 -3.97
C SER A 157 2.44 6.63 -4.31
N VAL A 158 3.45 6.41 -5.12
CA VAL A 158 4.37 7.45 -5.60
C VAL A 158 4.21 7.61 -7.10
N ALA A 159 4.02 8.85 -7.56
CA ALA A 159 3.78 9.17 -8.97
C ALA A 159 2.67 8.31 -9.57
N THR A 160 1.50 8.24 -8.93
CA THR A 160 0.46 7.31 -9.37
C THR A 160 -0.25 7.79 -10.64
N PRO A 161 -0.30 6.96 -11.70
CA PRO A 161 -1.14 7.21 -12.87
C PRO A 161 -2.63 6.88 -12.61
N ALA A 162 -2.94 6.18 -11.52
CA ALA A 162 -4.30 5.83 -11.17
C ALA A 162 -5.05 7.00 -10.50
N SER A 163 -6.37 6.99 -10.64
CA SER A 163 -7.29 7.96 -10.02
C SER A 163 -7.57 7.68 -8.53
N GLN A 164 -7.00 6.60 -7.97
CA GLN A 164 -7.20 6.18 -6.59
C GLN A 164 -6.00 5.39 -6.05
N VAL A 165 -5.96 5.23 -4.73
CA VAL A 165 -4.99 4.41 -4.01
C VAL A 165 -5.71 3.45 -3.07
N GLY A 166 -5.53 2.16 -3.31
CA GLY A 166 -6.32 1.11 -2.67
C GLY A 166 -7.81 1.20 -3.04
N TYR A 167 -8.61 0.42 -2.31
CA TYR A 167 -10.08 0.40 -2.40
C TYR A 167 -10.68 0.65 -1.02
N PRO A 168 -11.91 1.22 -0.96
CA PRO A 168 -12.62 1.41 0.30
C PRO A 168 -12.71 0.12 1.11
N LEU A 169 -12.43 0.22 2.40
CA LEU A 169 -12.64 -0.85 3.37
C LEU A 169 -14.08 -0.76 3.92
N SER A 170 -14.67 -1.90 4.28
CA SER A 170 -16.02 -1.91 4.84
C SER A 170 -16.05 -1.25 6.23
N TYR A 171 -17.15 -0.56 6.49
CA TYR A 171 -17.48 0.19 7.70
C TYR A 171 -16.97 -0.44 9.03
N PRO A 172 -16.42 0.30 10.01
CA PRO A 172 -15.89 1.67 10.03
C PRO A 172 -14.35 1.64 10.09
N VAL A 173 -13.69 1.10 9.06
CA VAL A 173 -12.22 1.18 8.96
C VAL A 173 -11.85 2.46 8.21
N ASP A 174 -11.11 3.37 8.88
CA ASP A 174 -10.58 4.57 8.22
C ASP A 174 -9.55 4.19 7.14
N GLN A 175 -9.99 4.09 5.89
CA GLN A 175 -9.10 3.83 4.73
C GLN A 175 -8.00 4.87 4.64
N GLN A 176 -8.28 6.13 4.98
CA GLN A 176 -7.27 7.18 4.93
C GLN A 176 -6.12 6.83 5.88
N SER A 177 -6.33 6.12 6.98
CA SER A 177 -5.21 5.73 7.84
C SER A 177 -4.22 4.75 7.18
N VAL A 178 -4.64 3.97 6.17
CA VAL A 178 -3.83 2.90 5.55
C VAL A 178 -3.38 3.16 4.12
N THR A 179 -3.89 4.22 3.49
CA THR A 179 -3.47 4.63 2.14
C THR A 179 -2.91 6.05 2.12
N ARG A 180 -1.80 6.25 1.41
CA ARG A 180 -1.17 7.56 1.17
C ARG A 180 -0.73 7.67 -0.28
N TYR A 181 -0.57 8.89 -0.76
CA TYR A 181 0.05 9.12 -2.05
C TYR A 181 0.91 10.38 -2.06
N LEU A 182 1.85 10.40 -2.98
CA LEU A 182 2.77 11.51 -3.21
C LEU A 182 3.04 11.64 -4.70
N THR A 183 2.75 12.82 -5.25
CA THR A 183 2.96 13.13 -6.68
C THR A 183 3.51 14.54 -6.80
N LEU A 184 4.66 14.67 -7.47
CA LEU A 184 5.30 15.95 -7.72
C LEU A 184 4.50 16.80 -8.71
N SER A 185 4.45 18.11 -8.48
CA SER A 185 3.74 19.08 -9.33
C SER A 185 4.35 19.22 -10.73
N ASP A 186 5.65 18.93 -10.84
CA ASP A 186 6.46 19.04 -12.05
C ASP A 186 6.86 17.67 -12.62
N ASP A 187 6.22 16.59 -12.16
CA ASP A 187 6.38 15.25 -12.74
C ASP A 187 5.83 15.23 -14.18
N LEU A 188 6.72 15.16 -15.16
CA LEU A 188 6.36 15.29 -16.58
C LEU A 188 5.44 14.16 -17.05
N VAL A 189 5.66 12.94 -16.54
CA VAL A 189 4.89 11.75 -16.94
C VAL A 189 3.45 11.88 -16.41
N ILE A 190 3.29 12.22 -15.13
CA ILE A 190 1.95 12.35 -14.53
C ILE A 190 1.21 13.60 -15.04
N ASN A 191 1.93 14.70 -15.29
CA ASN A 191 1.34 15.89 -15.90
C ASN A 191 0.82 15.62 -17.31
N PHE A 192 1.57 14.84 -18.10
CA PHE A 192 1.10 14.37 -19.40
C PHE A 192 -0.20 13.57 -19.29
N LEU A 193 -0.27 12.58 -18.40
CA LEU A 193 -1.49 11.79 -18.18
C LEU A 193 -2.68 12.64 -17.75
N ARG A 194 -2.45 13.66 -16.91
CA ARG A 194 -3.47 14.61 -16.49
C ARG A 194 -4.00 15.43 -17.66
N SER A 195 -3.11 15.93 -18.52
CA SER A 195 -3.47 16.68 -19.73
C SER A 195 -4.25 15.84 -20.73
N ALA A 196 -3.97 14.54 -20.78
CA ALA A 196 -4.64 13.57 -21.63
C ALA A 196 -5.99 13.08 -21.06
N ALA A 197 -6.50 13.73 -20.01
CA ALA A 197 -7.76 13.43 -19.33
C ALA A 197 -7.88 12.00 -18.76
N PHE A 198 -6.76 11.37 -18.38
CA PHE A 198 -6.75 10.07 -17.70
C PHE A 198 -7.03 10.16 -16.19
N GLY A 199 -7.16 11.37 -15.65
CA GLY A 199 -7.61 11.64 -14.29
C GLY A 199 -6.74 11.05 -13.17
N PRO A 200 -5.39 11.08 -13.23
CA PRO A 200 -4.58 10.73 -12.07
C PRO A 200 -4.89 11.70 -10.91
N LEU A 201 -4.59 11.27 -9.69
CA LEU A 201 -4.74 12.13 -8.51
C LEU A 201 -3.96 13.45 -8.69
N PRO A 202 -4.45 14.58 -8.10
CA PRO A 202 -3.75 15.86 -8.15
C PRO A 202 -2.34 15.75 -7.58
N ALA A 203 -1.41 16.56 -8.08
CA ALA A 203 -0.11 16.70 -7.43
C ALA A 203 -0.28 17.30 -6.03
N ASN A 204 0.58 16.89 -5.10
CA ASN A 204 0.47 17.27 -3.69
C ASN A 204 1.81 17.61 -3.03
N VAL A 205 2.88 17.70 -3.81
CA VAL A 205 4.20 18.16 -3.36
C VAL A 205 4.94 18.84 -4.51
N THR A 206 5.79 19.80 -4.17
CA THR A 206 6.73 20.45 -5.09
C THR A 206 8.09 20.46 -4.41
N ASN A 207 9.12 19.96 -5.09
CA ASN A 207 10.46 20.00 -4.54
C ASN A 207 11.08 21.40 -4.68
N SER A 208 11.84 21.82 -3.67
CA SER A 208 12.66 23.04 -3.66
C SER A 208 13.97 22.84 -4.44
N THR A 209 14.44 21.60 -4.52
CA THR A 209 15.67 21.20 -5.18
C THR A 209 15.37 20.52 -6.51
N VAL A 210 16.15 20.89 -7.53
CA VAL A 210 16.06 20.28 -8.84
C VAL A 210 16.80 18.94 -8.78
N SER A 211 16.09 17.86 -9.08
CA SER A 211 16.67 16.52 -9.21
C SER A 211 17.56 16.46 -10.47
N ASP A 212 18.61 15.64 -10.47
CA ASP A 212 19.33 15.29 -11.70
C ASP A 212 18.40 14.53 -12.69
N ASP A 213 17.27 14.03 -12.21
CA ASP A 213 16.18 13.52 -13.04
C ASP A 213 15.34 14.67 -13.62
N TRP A 214 15.69 15.12 -14.82
CA TRP A 214 15.01 16.21 -15.52
C TRP A 214 13.51 15.98 -15.77
N LYS A 215 13.02 14.73 -15.71
CA LYS A 215 11.58 14.40 -15.82
C LYS A 215 10.84 14.39 -14.48
N ASN A 216 11.56 14.55 -13.37
CA ASN A 216 11.05 14.57 -12.00
C ASN A 216 10.10 13.39 -11.67
N HIS A 217 10.40 12.21 -12.20
CA HIS A 217 9.55 11.02 -12.10
C HIS A 217 10.23 9.85 -11.37
N SER A 218 11.57 9.81 -11.34
CA SER A 218 12.35 8.74 -10.74
C SER A 218 12.03 8.58 -9.26
N PHE A 219 11.66 7.36 -8.84
CA PHE A 219 11.42 7.07 -7.43
C PHE A 219 12.62 7.44 -6.55
N GLY A 220 13.83 7.02 -6.95
CA GLY A 220 15.05 7.28 -6.20
C GLY A 220 15.48 8.74 -6.24
N MET A 221 15.58 9.32 -7.45
CA MET A 221 16.20 10.64 -7.62
C MET A 221 15.23 11.80 -7.37
N SER A 222 13.95 11.66 -7.70
CA SER A 222 12.98 12.74 -7.60
C SER A 222 12.20 12.68 -6.29
N TYR A 223 11.81 11.48 -5.85
CA TYR A 223 10.93 11.32 -4.68
C TYR A 223 11.68 10.96 -3.39
N VAL A 224 12.65 10.06 -3.42
CA VAL A 224 13.40 9.67 -2.19
C VAL A 224 14.44 10.71 -1.81
N LEU A 225 15.19 11.23 -2.79
CA LEU A 225 16.22 12.25 -2.58
C LEU A 225 15.69 13.69 -2.65
N GLY A 226 14.46 13.89 -3.12
CA GLY A 226 13.86 15.21 -3.24
C GLY A 226 13.52 15.84 -1.88
N ASP A 227 13.50 17.17 -1.84
CA ASP A 227 13.13 17.98 -0.68
C ASP A 227 11.94 18.87 -1.01
N PRO A 228 10.76 18.75 -0.35
CA PRO A 228 10.49 17.94 0.85
C PRO A 228 9.93 16.54 0.56
N SER A 229 9.81 16.11 -0.70
CA SER A 229 9.17 14.83 -1.07
C SER A 229 9.73 13.63 -0.31
N GLY A 230 11.05 13.54 -0.12
CA GLY A 230 11.68 12.43 0.60
C GLY A 230 11.30 12.39 2.09
N GLN A 231 11.17 13.57 2.73
CA GLN A 231 10.68 13.66 4.10
C GLN A 231 9.21 13.25 4.18
N MET A 232 8.37 13.80 3.31
CA MET A 232 6.95 13.48 3.27
C MET A 232 6.72 11.98 3.03
N LEU A 233 7.46 11.38 2.09
CA LEU A 233 7.37 9.96 1.79
C LEU A 233 7.70 9.10 3.02
N ARG A 234 8.77 9.43 3.76
CA ARG A 234 9.11 8.76 5.03
C ARG A 234 7.97 8.84 6.05
N GLU A 235 7.45 10.04 6.27
CA GLU A 235 6.38 10.27 7.25
C GLU A 235 5.09 9.55 6.87
N GLN A 236 4.73 9.56 5.58
CA GLN A 236 3.57 8.83 5.04
C GLN A 236 3.73 7.32 5.24
N ILE A 237 4.86 6.74 4.85
CA ILE A 237 5.15 5.30 5.05
C ILE A 237 5.10 4.96 6.53
N ARG A 238 5.70 5.79 7.39
CA ARG A 238 5.65 5.59 8.84
C ARG A 238 4.22 5.61 9.36
N SER A 239 3.42 6.59 8.96
CA SER A 239 2.02 6.72 9.40
C SER A 239 1.18 5.50 9.03
N VAL A 240 1.34 4.99 7.80
CA VAL A 240 0.65 3.80 7.33
C VAL A 240 1.14 2.57 8.09
N ALA A 241 2.45 2.40 8.28
CA ALA A 241 2.98 1.22 8.98
C ALA A 241 2.43 1.08 10.41
N TYR A 242 2.25 2.20 11.14
CA TYR A 242 1.69 2.20 12.49
C TYR A 242 0.16 2.05 12.54
N SER A 243 -0.55 2.34 11.45
CA SER A 243 -2.01 2.16 11.40
C SER A 243 -2.43 0.73 11.07
N LEU A 244 -1.51 -0.10 10.55
CA LEU A 244 -1.79 -1.48 10.19
C LEU A 244 -1.99 -2.39 11.41
N GLU A 245 -2.93 -3.30 11.24
CA GLU A 245 -3.32 -4.33 12.19
C GLU A 245 -2.82 -5.71 11.72
N THR A 246 -2.48 -6.60 12.64
CA THR A 246 -2.16 -8.00 12.33
C THR A 246 -3.39 -8.90 12.41
N LEU A 247 -3.34 -10.04 11.71
CA LEU A 247 -4.37 -11.07 11.75
C LEU A 247 -3.84 -12.49 11.94
N PRO A 248 -4.63 -13.30 12.68
CA PRO A 248 -5.09 -12.95 14.02
C PRO A 248 -3.88 -12.84 14.96
N PHE A 249 -4.09 -12.37 16.20
CA PHE A 249 -3.01 -12.50 17.18
C PHE A 249 -2.73 -13.98 17.44
N ASP A 250 -1.47 -14.32 17.70
CA ASP A 250 -1.13 -15.57 18.36
C ASP A 250 -1.68 -15.49 19.80
N ARG A 251 -2.95 -15.88 19.98
CA ARG A 251 -3.64 -15.82 21.26
C ARG A 251 -3.24 -17.01 22.10
N GLN A 252 -2.86 -16.74 23.34
CA GLN A 252 -2.57 -17.78 24.31
C GLN A 252 -3.88 -18.16 25.04
N PRO A 253 -4.17 -19.46 25.23
CA PRO A 253 -5.26 -19.88 26.11
C PRO A 253 -5.08 -19.33 27.52
N VAL A 254 -6.18 -18.98 28.18
CA VAL A 254 -6.17 -18.50 29.57
C VAL A 254 -7.03 -19.40 30.44
N ASP A 255 -6.62 -19.62 31.70
CA ASP A 255 -7.41 -20.39 32.65
C ASP A 255 -8.55 -19.53 33.20
N SER A 256 -9.71 -19.60 32.55
CA SER A 256 -10.89 -18.79 32.87
C SER A 256 -12.16 -19.47 32.39
N THR A 257 -13.22 -19.34 33.17
CA THR A 257 -14.56 -19.77 32.76
C THR A 257 -15.24 -18.79 31.82
N ALA A 258 -14.69 -17.58 31.66
CA ALA A 258 -15.27 -16.50 30.85
C ALA A 258 -14.48 -16.22 29.56
N LEU A 259 -13.14 -16.28 29.62
CA LEU A 259 -12.26 -15.98 28.49
C LEU A 259 -11.58 -17.27 28.03
N ALA A 260 -11.61 -17.54 26.72
CA ALA A 260 -10.98 -18.72 26.12
C ALA A 260 -9.51 -18.47 25.80
N SER A 261 -9.19 -17.29 25.23
CA SER A 261 -7.82 -16.91 24.87
C SER A 261 -7.66 -15.40 24.80
N ALA A 262 -6.41 -14.93 24.96
CA ALA A 262 -6.05 -13.53 24.83
C ALA A 262 -4.71 -13.34 24.09
N GLY A 263 -4.61 -12.30 23.25
CA GLY A 263 -3.39 -11.94 22.53
C GLY A 263 -3.20 -10.42 22.46
N TYR A 264 -1.97 -9.96 22.27
CA TYR A 264 -1.65 -8.53 22.35
C TYR A 264 -0.61 -8.08 21.31
N ASP A 265 -0.87 -6.96 20.60
CA ASP A 265 0.12 -6.21 19.81
C ASP A 265 0.71 -5.10 20.70
N PRO A 266 1.99 -5.15 21.12
CA PRO A 266 2.60 -4.04 21.83
C PRO A 266 2.83 -2.81 20.95
N THR A 267 2.96 -3.01 19.62
CA THR A 267 3.24 -1.91 18.70
C THR A 267 1.98 -1.15 18.32
N ALA A 268 0.89 -1.87 18.05
CA ALA A 268 -0.42 -1.26 17.79
C ALA A 268 -1.23 -0.99 19.07
N ARG A 269 -0.78 -1.51 20.23
CA ARG A 269 -1.48 -1.43 21.52
C ARG A 269 -2.90 -2.01 21.45
N ILE A 270 -3.04 -3.14 20.76
CA ILE A 270 -4.31 -3.83 20.55
C ILE A 270 -4.33 -5.11 21.38
N LEU A 271 -5.36 -5.25 22.22
CA LEU A 271 -5.67 -6.48 22.95
C LEU A 271 -6.82 -7.19 22.26
N GLU A 272 -6.67 -8.48 21.99
CA GLU A 272 -7.71 -9.32 21.42
C GLU A 272 -8.12 -10.42 22.40
N ILE A 273 -9.42 -10.57 22.62
CA ILE A 273 -10.00 -11.52 23.58
C ILE A 273 -11.07 -12.36 22.88
N GLN A 274 -10.98 -13.68 23.08
CA GLN A 274 -12.02 -14.64 22.71
C GLN A 274 -12.76 -15.10 23.97
N PHE A 275 -14.09 -15.13 23.93
CA PHE A 275 -14.91 -15.58 25.06
C PHE A 275 -15.22 -17.09 25.00
N VAL A 276 -15.33 -17.74 26.17
CA VAL A 276 -15.71 -19.16 26.25
C VAL A 276 -17.12 -19.38 25.70
N GLY A 277 -17.33 -20.46 24.96
CA GLY A 277 -18.66 -20.89 24.50
C GLY A 277 -19.26 -20.05 23.37
N SER A 278 -18.49 -19.12 22.79
CA SER A 278 -18.87 -18.40 21.57
C SER A 278 -17.66 -18.17 20.68
N ASP A 279 -17.88 -18.00 19.38
CA ASP A 279 -16.82 -17.54 18.48
C ASP A 279 -16.53 -16.04 18.66
N SER A 280 -17.22 -15.34 19.57
CA SER A 280 -17.16 -13.88 19.70
C SER A 280 -15.74 -13.39 20.00
N LEU A 281 -15.19 -12.63 19.07
CA LEU A 281 -13.85 -12.06 19.14
C LEU A 281 -13.94 -10.55 19.30
N TYR A 282 -13.28 -10.01 20.33
CA TYR A 282 -13.25 -8.59 20.62
C TYR A 282 -11.83 -8.05 20.54
N ARG A 283 -11.66 -6.92 19.85
CA ARG A 283 -10.45 -6.09 19.92
C ARG A 283 -10.70 -4.87 20.80
N TYR A 284 -9.71 -4.56 21.62
CA TYR A 284 -9.62 -3.36 22.44
C TYR A 284 -8.42 -2.55 21.97
N TYR A 285 -8.61 -1.26 21.75
CA TYR A 285 -7.59 -0.36 21.21
C TYR A 285 -6.97 0.51 22.31
N ASP A 286 -5.76 0.99 22.08
CA ASP A 286 -4.97 1.84 22.99
C ASP A 286 -4.68 1.23 24.36
N VAL A 287 -4.76 -0.10 24.48
CA VAL A 287 -4.53 -0.82 25.73
C VAL A 287 -3.04 -0.82 26.06
N PRO A 288 -2.60 -0.31 27.23
CA PRO A 288 -1.20 -0.41 27.65
C PRO A 288 -0.75 -1.86 27.84
N GLU A 289 0.53 -2.13 27.57
CA GLU A 289 1.09 -3.49 27.71
C GLU A 289 0.96 -4.04 29.13
N SER A 290 1.07 -3.18 30.14
CA SER A 290 0.88 -3.56 31.55
C SER A 290 -0.49 -4.19 31.82
N VAL A 291 -1.55 -3.72 31.15
CA VAL A 291 -2.91 -4.25 31.32
C VAL A 291 -3.03 -5.67 30.79
N TYR A 292 -2.32 -5.99 29.70
CA TYR A 292 -2.26 -7.34 29.19
C TYR A 292 -1.49 -8.28 30.13
N GLN A 293 -0.34 -7.84 30.66
CA GLN A 293 0.44 -8.61 31.63
C GLN A 293 -0.34 -8.86 32.92
N ASP A 294 -1.04 -7.84 33.41
CA ASP A 294 -1.92 -7.95 34.58
C ASP A 294 -3.09 -8.91 34.32
N LEU A 295 -3.69 -8.89 33.12
CA LEU A 295 -4.75 -9.83 32.74
C LEU A 295 -4.27 -11.28 32.81
N LEU A 296 -3.09 -11.57 32.28
CA LEU A 296 -2.51 -12.93 32.26
C LEU A 296 -2.08 -13.41 33.66
N SER A 297 -1.71 -12.50 34.55
CA SER A 297 -1.24 -12.82 35.92
C SER A 297 -2.35 -12.76 36.98
N ALA A 298 -3.56 -12.34 36.61
CA ALA A 298 -4.67 -12.17 37.54
C ALA A 298 -5.13 -13.51 38.13
N GLU A 299 -5.33 -13.54 39.46
CA GLU A 299 -5.93 -14.69 40.17
C GLU A 299 -7.31 -15.07 39.61
N SER A 300 -8.04 -14.10 39.06
CA SER A 300 -9.29 -14.31 38.35
C SER A 300 -9.33 -13.44 37.10
N VAL A 301 -8.93 -14.03 35.97
CA VAL A 301 -8.90 -13.41 34.64
C VAL A 301 -10.23 -12.74 34.30
N GLY A 302 -11.36 -13.43 34.54
CA GLY A 302 -12.69 -12.89 34.27
C GLY A 302 -13.06 -11.69 35.14
N ARG A 303 -12.63 -11.67 36.42
CA ARG A 303 -12.84 -10.52 37.31
C ARG A 303 -11.99 -9.33 36.88
N TYR A 304 -10.71 -9.56 36.55
CA TYR A 304 -9.82 -8.50 36.05
C TYR A 304 -10.39 -7.88 34.78
N TYR A 305 -10.81 -8.69 33.81
CA TYR A 305 -11.44 -8.21 32.58
C TYR A 305 -12.62 -7.26 32.86
N ASN A 306 -13.54 -7.64 33.76
CA ASN A 306 -14.71 -6.81 34.05
C ASN A 306 -14.36 -5.48 34.73
N LEU A 307 -13.28 -5.44 35.52
CA LEU A 307 -12.87 -4.23 36.26
C LEU A 307 -11.98 -3.30 35.43
N ALA A 308 -11.00 -3.86 34.73
CA ALA A 308 -9.91 -3.10 34.14
C ALA A 308 -10.03 -2.91 32.63
N ILE A 309 -10.82 -3.74 31.92
CA ILE A 309 -10.86 -3.75 30.44
C ILE A 309 -12.26 -3.40 29.92
N ARG A 310 -13.29 -4.07 30.44
CA ARG A 310 -14.66 -3.93 29.94
C ARG A 310 -15.16 -2.48 30.10
N GLY A 311 -15.43 -1.83 28.97
CA GLY A 311 -15.91 -0.45 28.94
C GLY A 311 -14.84 0.61 29.25
N GLN A 312 -13.59 0.22 29.48
CA GLN A 312 -12.48 1.14 29.76
C GLN A 312 -11.71 1.54 28.49
N TYR A 313 -11.80 0.72 27.44
CA TYR A 313 -11.12 0.95 26.17
C TYR A 313 -12.10 0.91 24.99
N PRO A 314 -11.85 1.69 23.92
CA PRO A 314 -12.55 1.53 22.66
C PRO A 314 -12.48 0.08 22.22
N SER A 315 -13.61 -0.51 21.82
CA SER A 315 -13.66 -1.92 21.47
C SER A 315 -14.52 -2.19 20.26
N ARG A 316 -14.20 -3.27 19.56
CA ARG A 316 -14.91 -3.75 18.38
C ARG A 316 -15.05 -5.26 18.43
N ARG A 317 -16.24 -5.75 18.07
CA ARG A 317 -16.51 -7.16 17.79
C ARG A 317 -16.22 -7.44 16.31
N LEU A 318 -15.54 -8.55 15.99
CA LEU A 318 -15.06 -8.89 14.65
C LEU A 318 -15.91 -9.96 13.91
N ASN A 319 -17.02 -10.41 14.51
CA ASN A 319 -17.86 -11.49 13.98
C ASN A 319 -19.30 -11.45 14.47
#